data_AF-A0A4R9PEE5-F1
#
_entry.id   AF-A0A4R9PEE5-F1
#
_cell.length_a   1.000
_cell.length_b   1.000
_cell.length_c   1.000
_cell.angle_alpha   90.00
_cell.angle_beta   90.00
_cell.angle_gamma   90.00
#
_symmetry.space_group_name_H-M   'P 1'
#
loop_
_entity.id
_entity.type
_entity.pdbx_description
1 polymer ?
#
loop_
_entity_poly.entity_id
_entity_poly.type
_entity_poly.pdbx_seq_one_letter_code
_entity_poly.pdbx_strand_id
1 'polypeptide(L)'
;MLRHKAFLFWRYPASSLAGERQDALSVGRETIDGDRMFGLVDASDNEIARPDRDAKWHNVPRIRTRLTNDRELEVAVPGGHWLRAPG
;
A
#
# COMPACT_ATOMS: atom_id res chain seq x y z
N MET A 1 31.49 17.35 9.49
CA MET A 1 30.59 16.23 9.86
C MET A 1 29.61 16.04 8.71
N LEU A 2 29.83 15.05 7.84
CA LEU A 2 28.96 14.79 6.69
C LEU A 2 27.71 14.04 7.17
N ARG A 3 26.51 14.59 6.96
CA ARG A 3 25.26 13.87 7.24
C ARG A 3 24.95 12.96 6.06
N HIS A 4 25.06 11.65 6.24
CA HIS A 4 24.53 10.70 5.26
C HIS A 4 22.99 10.71 5.36
N LYS A 5 22.31 11.11 4.27
CA LYS A 5 20.87 10.92 4.12
C LYS A 5 20.63 9.53 3.52
N ALA A 6 19.92 8.67 4.25
CA ALA A 6 19.38 7.46 3.66
C ALA A 6 18.20 7.83 2.75
N PHE A 7 18.22 7.37 1.51
CA PHE A 7 17.09 7.43 0.60
C PHE A 7 16.37 6.08 0.66
N LEU A 8 15.09 6.09 0.99
CA LEU A 8 14.24 4.90 1.01
C LEU A 8 13.18 5.06 -0.06
N PHE A 9 13.05 4.07 -0.94
CA PHE A 9 11.96 4.03 -1.90
C PHE A 9 10.79 3.24 -1.33
N TRP A 10 9.59 3.77 -1.54
CA TRP A 10 8.35 3.15 -1.12
C TRP A 10 7.38 3.15 -2.29
N ARG A 11 6.74 2.01 -2.51
CA ARG A 11 5.63 1.85 -3.44
C ARG A 11 4.37 1.58 -2.63
N TYR A 12 3.22 2.13 -3.05
CA TYR A 12 1.95 1.94 -2.34
C TYR A 12 0.94 1.23 -3.23
N PRO A 13 0.94 -0.11 -3.30
CA PRO A 13 0.03 -0.87 -4.16
C PRO A 13 -1.46 -0.53 -4.00
N ALA A 14 -1.93 -0.32 -2.77
CA ALA A 14 -3.30 0.07 -2.49
C ALA A 14 -3.38 1.45 -1.84
N SER A 15 -4.38 2.23 -2.25
CA SER A 15 -4.72 3.51 -1.62
C SER A 15 -5.10 3.31 -0.15
N SER A 16 -4.78 4.29 0.69
CA SER A 16 -5.09 4.32 2.13
C SER A 16 -4.34 3.28 3.00
N LEU A 17 -3.67 2.29 2.42
CA LEU A 17 -2.91 1.25 3.13
C LEU A 17 -1.40 1.58 3.20
N ALA A 18 -0.65 0.85 4.05
CA ALA A 18 0.79 0.96 4.07
C ALA A 18 1.42 0.31 2.82
N GLY A 19 2.46 0.96 2.30
CA GLY A 19 3.23 0.49 1.16
C GLY A 19 4.32 -0.52 1.51
N GLU A 20 5.11 -0.84 0.50
CA GLU A 20 6.28 -1.71 0.57
C GLU A 20 7.56 -0.93 0.29
N ARG A 21 8.63 -1.26 1.03
CA ARG A 21 9.96 -0.73 0.73
C ARG A 21 10.50 -1.42 -0.52
N GLN A 22 11.09 -0.62 -1.40
CA GLN A 22 11.74 -1.10 -2.61
C GLN A 22 13.21 -0.70 -2.61
N ASP A 23 14.06 -1.53 -3.20
CA ASP A 23 15.47 -1.18 -3.41
C ASP A 23 15.65 -0.33 -4.69
N ALA A 24 14.72 -0.46 -5.65
CA ALA A 24 14.63 0.34 -6.86
C ALA A 24 13.17 0.49 -7.31
N LEU A 25 12.86 1.57 -8.02
CA LEU A 25 11.53 1.82 -8.60
C LEU A 25 11.64 2.09 -10.10
N SER A 26 10.72 1.53 -10.87
CA SER A 26 10.49 1.93 -12.26
C SER A 26 9.55 3.13 -12.27
N VAL A 27 10.01 4.26 -12.82
CA VAL A 27 9.26 5.51 -12.86
C VAL A 27 8.75 5.73 -14.29
N GLY A 28 7.43 5.71 -14.45
CA GLY A 28 6.77 6.06 -15.71
C GLY A 28 6.50 7.56 -15.81
N ARG A 29 5.85 7.97 -16.91
CA ARG A 29 5.50 9.38 -17.14
C ARG A 29 4.50 9.94 -16.12
N GLU A 30 3.62 9.08 -15.62
CA GLU A 30 2.48 9.48 -14.78
C GLU A 30 2.64 9.05 -13.32
N THR A 31 3.18 7.86 -13.08
CA THR A 31 3.46 7.35 -11.73
C THR A 31 4.56 6.28 -11.75
N ILE A 32 4.92 5.79 -10.57
CA ILE A 32 5.74 4.61 -10.34
C ILE A 32 4.96 3.35 -10.72
N ASP A 33 5.63 2.38 -11.34
CA ASP A 33 5.00 1.10 -11.69
C ASP A 33 4.50 0.35 -10.45
N GLY A 34 3.20 -0.01 -10.47
CA GLY A 34 2.52 -0.68 -9.35
C GLY A 34 2.05 0.25 -8.23
N ASP A 35 2.13 1.57 -8.40
CA ASP A 35 1.63 2.51 -7.40
C ASP A 35 0.11 2.73 -7.53
N ARG A 36 -0.59 2.65 -6.40
CA ARG A 36 -2.01 2.93 -6.19
C ARG A 36 -2.96 2.25 -7.17
N MET A 37 -2.64 1.00 -7.56
CA MET A 37 -3.48 0.20 -8.45
C MET A 37 -4.80 -0.25 -7.81
N PHE A 38 -4.84 -0.34 -6.48
CA PHE A 38 -5.97 -0.86 -5.72
C PHE A 38 -6.53 0.18 -4.74
N GLY A 39 -7.77 -0.05 -4.29
CA GLY A 39 -8.42 0.70 -3.23
C GLY A 39 -9.08 -0.24 -2.22
N LEU A 40 -9.23 0.22 -0.98
CA LEU A 40 -10.02 -0.48 0.04
C LEU A 40 -11.43 0.11 0.07
N VAL A 41 -12.42 -0.76 -0.02
CA VAL A 41 -13.84 -0.42 0.15
C VAL A 41 -14.46 -1.29 1.24
N ASP A 42 -15.47 -0.77 1.91
CA ASP A 42 -16.37 -1.55 2.75
C ASP A 42 -17.29 -2.38 1.84
N ALA A 43 -17.31 -3.70 2.02
CA ALA A 43 -18.08 -4.59 1.14
C ALA A 43 -19.61 -4.48 1.32
N SER A 44 -20.07 -3.87 2.43
CA SER A 44 -21.50 -3.76 2.73
C SER A 44 -22.18 -2.60 2.00
N ASP A 45 -21.46 -1.49 1.79
CA ASP A 45 -22.01 -0.24 1.24
C ASP A 45 -21.13 0.40 0.15
N ASN A 46 -20.00 -0.22 -0.21
CA ASN A 46 -19.00 0.28 -1.14
C ASN A 46 -18.35 1.60 -0.72
N GLU A 47 -18.37 1.95 0.58
CA GLU A 47 -17.67 3.13 1.06
C GLU A 47 -16.16 2.99 0.88
N ILE A 48 -15.54 3.96 0.20
CA ILE A 48 -14.08 4.03 0.02
C ILE A 48 -13.42 4.43 1.33
N ALA A 49 -12.38 3.69 1.73
CA ALA A 49 -11.63 3.97 2.94
C ALA A 49 -10.96 5.36 2.93
N ARG A 50 -11.29 6.18 3.94
CA ARG A 50 -10.73 7.53 4.16
C ARG A 50 -10.16 7.65 5.59
N PRO A 51 -8.89 7.28 5.80
CA PRO A 51 -8.27 7.23 7.13
C PRO A 51 -8.15 8.61 7.80
N ASP A 52 -8.21 9.68 7.02
CA ASP A 52 -8.14 11.06 7.46
C ASP A 52 -9.50 11.62 7.91
N ARG A 53 -10.61 10.90 7.67
CA ARG A 53 -11.97 11.43 7.88
C ARG A 53 -12.82 10.63 8.86
N ASP A 54 -12.74 9.30 8.84
CA ASP A 54 -13.61 8.46 9.65
C ASP A 54 -12.81 7.54 10.58
N ALA A 55 -13.23 7.49 11.84
CA ALA A 55 -12.61 6.69 12.89
C ALA A 55 -12.56 5.19 12.54
N LYS A 56 -13.54 4.67 11.80
CA LYS A 56 -13.53 3.26 11.38
C LYS A 56 -12.32 2.93 10.49
N TRP A 57 -11.82 3.92 9.75
CA TRP A 57 -10.70 3.75 8.82
C TRP A 57 -9.32 4.07 9.43
N HIS A 58 -9.22 4.61 10.64
CA HIS A 58 -7.95 5.05 11.22
C HIS A 58 -6.85 3.97 11.27
N ASN A 59 -7.24 2.69 11.31
CA ASN A 59 -6.28 1.58 11.38
C ASN A 59 -5.84 1.05 10.01
N VAL A 60 -6.49 1.43 8.90
CA VAL A 60 -6.13 0.84 7.59
C VAL A 60 -4.71 1.20 7.12
N PRO A 61 -4.11 2.36 7.46
CA PRO A 61 -2.71 2.63 7.16
C PRO A 61 -1.72 1.68 7.86
N ARG A 62 -2.18 0.80 8.76
CA ARG A 62 -1.33 -0.22 9.41
C ARG A 62 -1.32 -1.55 8.65
N ILE A 63 -2.22 -1.72 7.69
CA ILE A 63 -2.28 -2.92 6.84
C ILE A 63 -1.20 -2.76 5.77
N ARG A 64 -0.25 -3.69 5.77
CA ARG A 64 0.86 -3.69 4.80
C ARG A 64 0.38 -4.26 3.48
N THR A 65 0.91 -3.74 2.39
CA THR A 65 0.65 -4.24 1.04
C THR A 65 1.95 -4.55 0.33
N ARG A 66 1.92 -5.51 -0.60
CA ARG A 66 2.99 -5.78 -1.57
C ARG A 66 2.41 -6.32 -2.87
N LEU A 67 3.17 -6.22 -3.95
CA LEU A 67 2.85 -6.93 -5.19
C LEU A 67 3.70 -8.18 -5.32
N THR A 68 3.09 -9.26 -5.79
CA THR A 68 3.84 -10.42 -6.32
C THR A 68 4.48 -10.05 -7.65
N ASN A 69 5.34 -10.94 -8.19
CA ASN A 69 5.92 -10.76 -9.53
C ASN A 69 4.85 -10.67 -10.62
N ASP A 70 3.70 -11.32 -10.41
CA ASP A 70 2.56 -11.32 -11.33
C ASP A 70 1.60 -10.14 -11.10
N ARG A 71 2.01 -9.16 -10.28
CA ARG A 71 1.22 -7.96 -9.91
C ARG A 71 -0.08 -8.27 -9.15
N GLU A 72 -0.14 -9.41 -8.48
CA GLU A 72 -1.22 -9.69 -7.55
C GLU A 72 -0.99 -8.96 -6.23
N LEU A 73 -2.05 -8.40 -5.65
CA LEU A 73 -1.99 -7.73 -4.36
C LEU A 73 -1.97 -8.76 -3.23
N GLU A 74 -0.99 -8.64 -2.35
CA GLU A 74 -1.00 -9.30 -1.04
C GLU A 74 -1.08 -8.27 0.08
N VAL A 75 -1.82 -8.61 1.13
CA VAL A 75 -2.05 -7.78 2.31
C VAL A 75 -1.67 -8.51 3.59
N ALA A 76 -1.20 -7.77 4.59
CA ALA A 76 -0.96 -8.32 5.92
C ALA A 76 -1.30 -7.29 7.00
N VAL A 77 -2.17 -7.69 7.95
CA VAL A 77 -2.39 -6.93 9.17
C VAL A 77 -1.15 -6.99 10.08
N PRO A 78 -0.99 -6.05 11.05
CA PRO A 78 0.09 -6.13 12.02
C PRO A 78 0.13 -7.48 12.74
N GLY A 79 1.27 -8.17 12.69
CA GLY A 79 1.44 -9.51 13.28
C GLY A 79 0.80 -10.66 12.51
N GLY A 80 0.05 -10.38 11.43
CA GLY A 80 -0.58 -11.39 10.58
C GLY A 80 0.33 -11.92 9.49
N HIS A 81 -0.09 -13.05 8.89
CA HIS A 81 0.50 -13.58 7.66
C HIS A 81 0.02 -12.79 6.43
N TRP A 82 0.75 -12.96 5.33
CA TRP A 82 0.35 -12.41 4.03
C TRP A 82 -0.82 -13.21 3.46
N LEU A 83 -1.83 -12.49 2.98
CA LEU A 83 -3.00 -13.02 2.30
C LEU A 83 -3.09 -12.41 0.91
N ARG A 84 -3.42 -13.20 -0.09
CA ARG A 84 -3.79 -12.67 -1.42
C ARG A 84 -5.11 -11.93 -1.30
N ALA A 85 -5.15 -10.72 -1.86
CA ALA A 85 -6.40 -10.01 -2.03
C ALA A 85 -7.27 -10.76 -3.05
N PRO A 86 -8.60 -10.75 -2.89
CA PRO A 86 -9.50 -11.26 -3.91
C PRO A 86 -9.35 -10.45 -5.20
N GLY A 87 -9.39 -11.15 -6.34
CA GLY A 87 -9.36 -10.56 -7.68
C GLY A 87 -10.74 -10.16 -8.19
#